data_AF-A0A161HHA1-F1
#
_entry.id   AF-A0A161HHA1-F1
#
_cell.length_a   1.000
_cell.length_b   1.000
_cell.length_c   1.000
_cell.angle_alpha   90.00
_cell.angle_beta   90.00
_cell.angle_gamma   90.00
#
_symmetry.space_group_name_H-M   'P 1'
#
loop_
_entity.id
_entity.type
_entity.pdbx_description
1 polymer ?
#
loop_
_entity_poly.entity_id
_entity_poly.type
_entity_poly.pdbx_seq_one_letter_code
_entity_poly.pdbx_strand_id
1 'polypeptide(L)'
;MSQGVEDVLAAAAELERLARQRITWAQQGEWDALVGSEERRGELAGRIRVDVFEGHEALARALAERLTRIRDLDESLVPLLEQAREDLAVELQKVQKKAAGARAYDRTSRGEKG
;
A
#
# COMPACT_ATOMS: atom_id res chain seq x y z
N MET A 1 -33.23 -9.46 -0.80
CA MET A 1 -32.06 -9.02 -1.61
C MET A 1 -31.51 -10.26 -2.30
N SER A 2 -30.94 -10.12 -3.49
CA SER A 2 -30.30 -11.26 -4.17
C SER A 2 -28.94 -11.54 -3.52
N GLN A 3 -28.57 -12.82 -3.40
CA GLN A 3 -27.28 -13.24 -2.83
C GLN A 3 -26.10 -12.52 -3.52
N GLY A 4 -26.17 -12.30 -4.84
CA GLY A 4 -25.13 -11.62 -5.60
C GLY A 4 -24.93 -10.14 -5.20
N VAL A 5 -26.00 -9.41 -4.86
CA VAL A 5 -25.88 -8.02 -4.39
C VAL A 5 -25.23 -7.98 -3.01
N GLU A 6 -25.61 -8.89 -2.11
CA GLU A 6 -25.05 -8.98 -0.77
C GLU A 6 -23.54 -9.31 -0.82
N ASP A 7 -23.15 -10.25 -1.67
CA ASP A 7 -21.75 -10.63 -1.87
C ASP A 7 -20.89 -9.45 -2.39
N VAL A 8 -21.42 -8.67 -3.35
CA VAL A 8 -20.71 -7.49 -3.87
C VAL A 8 -20.58 -6.40 -2.80
N LEU A 9 -21.64 -6.13 -2.05
CA LEU A 9 -21.60 -5.12 -0.99
C LEU A 9 -20.65 -5.53 0.15
N ALA A 10 -20.59 -6.82 0.48
CA ALA A 10 -19.66 -7.37 1.45
C ALA A 10 -18.21 -7.25 0.96
N ALA A 11 -17.94 -7.62 -0.29
CA ALA A 11 -16.61 -7.47 -0.91
C ALA A 11 -16.15 -6.01 -0.92
N ALA A 12 -17.02 -5.07 -1.30
CA ALA A 12 -16.71 -3.65 -1.29
C ALA A 12 -16.46 -3.11 0.13
N ALA A 13 -17.25 -3.56 1.13
CA ALA A 13 -17.04 -3.18 2.52
C ALA A 13 -15.69 -3.69 3.07
N GLU A 14 -15.33 -4.93 2.73
CA GLU A 14 -14.04 -5.50 3.11
C GLU A 14 -12.88 -4.78 2.41
N LEU A 15 -13.04 -4.42 1.13
CA LEU A 15 -12.06 -3.64 0.39
C LEU A 15 -11.83 -2.25 1.02
N GLU A 16 -12.89 -1.57 1.47
CA GLU A 16 -12.78 -0.30 2.20
C GLU A 16 -12.02 -0.46 3.53
N ARG A 17 -12.28 -1.54 4.28
CA ARG A 17 -11.51 -1.83 5.51
C ARG A 17 -10.04 -2.09 5.20
N LEU A 18 -9.76 -2.85 4.15
CA LEU A 18 -8.38 -3.16 3.73
C LEU A 18 -7.63 -1.90 3.30
N ALA A 19 -8.27 -1.00 2.54
CA ALA A 19 -7.67 0.27 2.14
C ALA A 19 -7.26 1.13 3.35
N ARG A 20 -8.12 1.21 4.38
CA ARG A 20 -7.80 1.89 5.64
C ARG A 20 -6.63 1.22 6.37
N GLN A 21 -6.64 -0.11 6.46
CA GLN A 21 -5.57 -0.87 7.11
C GLN A 21 -4.22 -0.69 6.40
N ARG A 22 -4.22 -0.61 5.06
CA ARG A 22 -3.00 -0.37 4.28
C ARG A 22 -2.38 0.99 4.56
N ILE A 23 -3.20 2.03 4.79
CA ILE A 23 -2.70 3.33 5.26
C ILE A 23 -2.06 3.19 6.64
N THR A 24 -2.70 2.46 7.57
CA THR A 24 -2.14 2.21 8.91
C THR A 24 -0.79 1.50 8.83
N TRP A 25 -0.65 0.47 8.00
CA TRP A 25 0.63 -0.22 7.80
C TRP A 25 1.68 0.71 7.21
N ALA A 26 1.35 1.53 6.20
CA ALA A 26 2.28 2.50 5.63
C ALA A 26 2.78 3.51 6.67
N GLN A 27 1.89 4.02 7.52
CA GLN A 27 2.25 4.95 8.60
C GLN A 27 3.15 4.30 9.66
N GLN A 28 2.99 3.00 9.90
CA GLN A 28 3.78 2.23 10.87
C GLN A 28 5.08 1.68 10.29
N GLY A 29 5.30 1.78 8.97
CA GLY A 29 6.45 1.18 8.29
C GLY A 29 6.34 -0.34 8.14
N GLU A 30 5.14 -0.91 8.26
CA GLU A 30 4.85 -2.34 8.13
C GLU A 30 4.76 -2.74 6.65
N TRP A 31 5.87 -2.60 5.92
CA TRP A 31 5.91 -2.73 4.45
C TRP A 31 5.59 -4.14 3.97
N ASP A 32 6.02 -5.18 4.69
CA ASP A 32 5.74 -6.57 4.33
C ASP A 32 4.23 -6.87 4.40
N ALA A 33 3.54 -6.35 5.43
CA ALA A 33 2.10 -6.50 5.56
C ALA A 33 1.36 -5.71 4.46
N LEU A 34 1.83 -4.50 4.15
CA LEU A 34 1.27 -3.69 3.06
C LEU A 34 1.39 -4.40 1.71
N VAL A 35 2.58 -4.89 1.35
CA VAL A 35 2.82 -5.60 0.09
C VAL A 35 2.08 -6.94 0.05
N GLY A 36 2.09 -7.69 1.15
CA GLY A 36 1.36 -8.97 1.25
C GLY A 36 -0.15 -8.82 1.08
N SER A 37 -0.70 -7.61 1.27
CA SER A 37 -2.13 -7.35 1.11
C SER A 37 -2.59 -7.11 -0.34
N GLU A 38 -1.68 -6.96 -1.30
CA GLU A 38 -2.02 -6.68 -2.71
C GLU A 38 -2.91 -7.77 -3.34
N GLU A 39 -2.58 -9.04 -3.09
CA GLU A 39 -3.34 -10.17 -3.62
C GLU A 39 -4.79 -10.13 -3.12
N ARG A 40 -4.98 -9.97 -1.81
CA ARG A 40 -6.31 -9.88 -1.21
C ARG A 40 -7.10 -8.67 -1.73
N ARG A 41 -6.43 -7.54 -1.95
CA ARG A 41 -7.04 -6.34 -2.56
C ARG A 41 -7.56 -6.65 -3.97
N GLY A 42 -6.73 -7.32 -4.79
CA GLY A 42 -7.10 -7.77 -6.14
C GLY A 42 -8.28 -8.73 -6.15
N GLU A 43 -8.28 -9.73 -5.26
CA GLU A 43 -9.40 -10.67 -5.10
C GLU A 43 -10.72 -9.98 -4.77
N LEU A 44 -10.70 -9.03 -3.82
CA LEU A 44 -11.89 -8.30 -3.41
C LEU A 44 -12.42 -7.40 -4.52
N ALA A 45 -11.52 -6.69 -5.22
CA ALA A 45 -11.90 -5.87 -6.36
C ALA A 45 -12.50 -6.72 -7.49
N GLY A 46 -11.93 -7.89 -7.78
CA GLY A 46 -12.44 -8.81 -8.81
C GLY A 46 -13.83 -9.38 -8.54
N ARG A 47 -14.28 -9.37 -7.28
CA ARG A 47 -15.64 -9.82 -6.89
C ARG A 47 -16.71 -8.75 -7.11
N ILE A 48 -16.32 -7.49 -7.30
CA ILE A 48 -17.28 -6.38 -7.46
C ILE A 48 -17.78 -6.36 -8.90
N ARG A 49 -19.02 -6.82 -9.09
CA ARG A 49 -19.71 -6.77 -10.38
C ARG A 49 -20.91 -5.84 -10.30
N VAL A 50 -21.11 -5.02 -11.33
CA VAL A 50 -22.17 -3.97 -11.34
C VAL A 50 -23.48 -4.43 -11.99
N ASP A 51 -23.41 -5.50 -12.79
CA ASP A 51 -24.55 -6.13 -13.46
C ASP A 51 -25.61 -6.66 -12.48
N VAL A 52 -25.21 -7.05 -11.27
CA VAL A 52 -26.13 -7.58 -10.24
C VAL A 52 -27.07 -6.53 -9.64
N PHE A 53 -26.89 -5.24 -9.96
CA PHE A 53 -27.67 -4.14 -9.39
C PHE A 53 -28.83 -3.64 -10.28
N GLU A 54 -29.19 -4.36 -11.34
CA GLU A 54 -30.38 -4.04 -12.13
C GLU A 54 -31.63 -4.04 -11.23
N GLY A 55 -32.39 -2.94 -11.22
CA GLY A 55 -33.53 -2.73 -10.32
C GLY A 55 -33.17 -2.41 -8.86
N HIS A 56 -31.90 -2.08 -8.59
CA HIS A 56 -31.37 -1.75 -7.25
C HIS A 56 -30.56 -0.44 -7.25
N GLU A 57 -31.12 0.63 -7.82
CA GLU A 57 -30.43 1.91 -8.08
C GLU A 57 -29.89 2.58 -6.82
N ALA A 58 -30.63 2.51 -5.71
CA ALA A 58 -30.19 3.06 -4.43
C ALA A 58 -28.93 2.33 -3.91
N LEU A 59 -28.88 1.01 -4.07
CA LEU A 59 -27.72 0.20 -3.67
C LEU A 59 -26.53 0.40 -4.63
N ALA A 60 -26.80 0.54 -5.93
CA ALA A 60 -25.78 0.90 -6.92
C ALA A 60 -25.12 2.24 -6.60
N ARG A 61 -25.92 3.25 -6.21
CA ARG A 61 -25.40 4.54 -5.76
C ARG A 61 -24.55 4.42 -4.50
N ALA A 62 -25.01 3.66 -3.50
CA ALA A 62 -24.25 3.44 -2.28
C ALA A 62 -22.92 2.72 -2.53
N LEU A 63 -22.90 1.76 -3.46
CA LEU A 63 -21.68 1.11 -3.94
C LEU A 63 -20.75 2.13 -4.61
N ALA A 64 -21.26 2.96 -5.51
CA ALA A 64 -20.45 3.99 -6.17
C ALA A 64 -19.81 4.95 -5.17
N GLU A 65 -20.56 5.42 -4.18
CA GLU A 65 -20.03 6.27 -3.10
C GLU A 65 -18.94 5.56 -2.29
N ARG A 66 -19.09 4.26 -2.03
CA ARG A 66 -18.05 3.46 -1.37
C ARG A 66 -16.80 3.30 -2.23
N LEU A 67 -16.94 3.05 -3.53
CA LEU A 67 -15.81 2.94 -4.46
C LEU A 67 -15.04 4.27 -4.55
N THR A 68 -15.73 5.41 -4.53
CA THR A 68 -15.09 6.73 -4.44
C THR A 68 -14.26 6.84 -3.16
N ARG A 69 -14.80 6.48 -1.99
CA ARG A 69 -14.03 6.51 -0.73
C ARG A 69 -12.80 5.60 -0.78
N ILE A 70 -12.92 4.42 -1.39
CA ILE A 70 -11.78 3.49 -1.55
C ILE A 70 -10.69 4.14 -2.41
N ARG A 71 -11.06 4.75 -3.54
CA ARG A 71 -10.12 5.48 -4.39
C ARG A 71 -9.43 6.61 -3.63
N ASP A 72 -10.19 7.42 -2.89
CA ASP A 72 -9.63 8.54 -2.14
C ASP A 72 -8.66 8.05 -1.05
N LEU A 73 -8.92 6.89 -0.43
CA LEU A 73 -7.99 6.23 0.49
C LEU A 73 -6.72 5.75 -0.23
N ASP A 74 -6.84 5.14 -1.40
CA ASP A 74 -5.69 4.70 -2.21
C ASP A 74 -4.85 5.92 -2.66
N GLU A 75 -5.48 7.03 -3.03
CA GLU A 75 -4.78 8.29 -3.35
C GLU A 75 -4.03 8.85 -2.13
N SER A 76 -4.60 8.73 -0.92
CA SER A 76 -3.93 9.15 0.31
C SER A 76 -2.74 8.26 0.70
N LEU A 77 -2.67 7.03 0.17
CA LEU A 77 -1.55 6.11 0.39
C LEU A 77 -0.31 6.52 -0.42
N VAL A 78 -0.50 7.09 -1.61
CA VAL A 78 0.59 7.50 -2.53
C VAL A 78 1.66 8.35 -1.85
N PRO A 79 1.35 9.49 -1.18
CA PRO A 79 2.38 10.31 -0.56
C PRO A 79 3.15 9.60 0.56
N LEU A 80 2.52 8.62 1.25
CA LEU A 80 3.22 7.83 2.28
C LEU A 80 4.27 6.91 1.66
N LEU A 81 3.95 6.30 0.52
CA LEU A 81 4.89 5.45 -0.22
C LEU A 81 6.04 6.28 -0.83
N GLU A 82 5.73 7.48 -1.33
CA GLU A 82 6.75 8.40 -1.85
C GLU A 82 7.72 8.84 -0.75
N GLN A 83 7.21 9.22 0.42
CA GLN A 83 8.04 9.57 1.58
C GLN A 83 8.93 8.40 2.01
N ALA A 84 8.37 7.19 2.11
CA ALA A 84 9.12 6.00 2.48
C ALA A 84 10.27 5.70 1.49
N ARG A 85 10.04 5.92 0.19
CA ARG A 85 11.07 5.79 -0.84
C ARG A 85 12.19 6.82 -0.66
N GLU A 86 11.85 8.06 -0.34
CA GLU A 86 12.83 9.12 -0.08
C GLU A 86 13.68 8.81 1.15
N ASP A 87 13.07 8.35 2.23
CA ASP A 87 13.76 7.97 3.47
C ASP A 87 14.74 6.81 3.23
N LEU A 88 14.33 5.80 2.45
CA LEU A 88 15.20 4.69 2.02
C LEU A 88 16.40 5.18 1.20
N ALA A 89 16.22 6.15 0.31
CA ALA A 89 17.30 6.72 -0.48
C ALA A 89 18.33 7.43 0.42
N VAL A 90 17.86 8.16 1.42
CA VAL A 90 18.73 8.82 2.42
C VAL A 90 19.52 7.80 3.23
N GLU A 91 18.87 6.73 3.70
CA GLU A 91 19.55 5.65 4.44
C GLU A 91 20.60 4.94 3.58
N LEU A 92 20.28 4.66 2.31
CA LEU A 92 21.23 4.08 1.37
C LEU A 92 22.49 4.96 1.21
N GLN A 93 22.32 6.27 1.07
CA GLN A 93 23.45 7.21 1.00
C GLN A 93 24.30 7.19 2.28
N LYS A 94 23.68 7.10 3.46
CA LYS A 94 24.40 7.00 4.74
C LYS A 94 25.23 5.72 4.81
N VAL A 95 24.66 4.58 4.40
CA VAL A 95 25.38 3.29 4.35
C VAL A 95 26.55 3.34 3.37
N GLN A 96 26.34 3.89 2.17
CA GLN A 96 27.41 4.03 1.17
C GLN A 96 28.56 4.91 1.66
N LYS A 97 28.27 6.05 2.32
CA LYS A 97 29.28 6.93 2.93
C LYS A 97 30.06 6.21 4.03
N LYS A 98 29.39 5.47 4.92
CA LYS A 98 30.05 4.66 5.96
C LYS A 98 30.99 3.60 5.34
N ALA A 99 30.53 2.89 4.32
CA ALA A 99 31.32 1.89 3.63
C ALA A 99 32.52 2.49 2.87
N ALA A 100 32.39 3.69 2.30
CA ALA A 100 33.49 4.42 1.68
C ALA A 100 34.54 4.87 2.71
N GLY A 101 34.10 5.41 3.85
CA GLY A 101 34.97 5.81 4.95
C GLY A 101 35.76 4.62 5.54
N ALA A 102 35.10 3.47 5.76
CA ALA A 102 35.76 2.26 6.21
C ALA A 102 36.85 1.76 5.23
N ARG A 103 36.59 1.84 3.91
CA ARG A 103 37.56 1.49 2.87
C ARG A 103 38.75 2.46 2.81
N ALA A 104 38.53 3.75 3.07
CA ALA A 104 39.61 4.74 3.12
C ALA A 104 40.53 4.51 4.34
N TYR A 105 39.94 4.24 5.51
CA TYR A 105 40.69 3.94 6.73
C TYR A 105 41.54 2.67 6.62
N ASP A 106 40.98 1.58 6.07
CA ASP A 106 41.71 0.31 5.86
C ASP A 106 42.87 0.46 4.86
N ARG A 107 42.78 1.42 3.92
CA ARG A 107 43.85 1.75 2.98
C ARG A 107 44.97 2.57 3.61
N THR A 108 44.64 3.55 4.45
CA THR A 108 45.64 4.36 5.18
C THR A 108 46.34 3.54 6.26
N SER A 109 45.62 2.68 7.00
CA SER A 109 46.22 1.83 8.04
C SER A 109 47.14 0.74 7.49
N ARG A 110 46.99 0.34 6.22
CA ARG A 110 47.93 -0.57 5.53
C ARG A 110 49.09 0.16 4.87
N GLY A 111 48.94 1.44 4.53
CA GLY A 111 49.98 2.27 3.91
C GLY A 111 51.08 2.73 4.89
N GLU A 112 50.78 2.87 6.18
CA GLU A 112 51.75 3.30 7.21
C GLU A 112 52.67 2.17 7.74
N LYS A 113 52.61 0.96 7.17
CA LYS A 113 53.50 -0.17 7.52
C LYS A 113 54.58 -0.47 6.46
N GLY A 114 54.76 0.40 5.46
CA GLY A 114 55.77 0.26 4.41
C GLY A 114 56.99 1.14 4.63
#